data_AF-A0A2V7LFJ9-F1
#
_entry.id   AF-A0A2V7LFJ9-F1
#
_cell.length_a   1.000
_cell.length_b   1.000
_cell.length_c   1.000
_cell.angle_alpha   90.00
_cell.angle_beta   90.00
_cell.angle_gamma   90.00
#
_symmetry.space_group_name_H-M   'P 1'
#
loop_
_entity.id
_entity.type
_entity.pdbx_description
1 polymer ?
#
loop_
_entity_poly.entity_id
_entity_poly.type
_entity_poly.pdbx_seq_one_letter_code
_entity_poly.pdbx_strand_id
1 'polypeptide(L)'
;WKSGKTLVPSRNLDPGVFTVADRRHFTELPLPAADKEYRIVSRQDTSALDTPPDHDGKLMGHAVKIADPAKFWANSKYLIIVEG
;
A
#
# COMPACT_ATOMS: atom_id res chain seq x y z
N TRP A 1 -12.12 22.77 14.77
CA TRP A 1 -10.90 21.93 14.81
C TRP A 1 -11.12 20.68 13.95
N LYS A 2 -10.43 20.51 12.81
CA LYS A 2 -10.44 19.23 12.07
C LYS A 2 -9.34 18.36 12.67
N SER A 3 -9.72 17.33 13.42
CA SER A 3 -8.80 16.38 14.03
C SER A 3 -8.23 15.51 12.90
N GLY A 4 -7.03 15.87 12.42
CA GLY A 4 -6.29 15.05 11.46
C GLY A 4 -5.87 13.75 12.13
N LYS A 5 -6.70 12.72 12.03
CA LYS A 5 -6.32 11.34 12.40
C LYS A 5 -5.30 10.86 11.38
N THR A 6 -4.03 11.12 11.62
CA THR A 6 -2.95 10.51 10.86
C THR A 6 -2.94 9.02 11.20
N LEU A 7 -3.41 8.20 10.26
CA LEU A 7 -3.32 6.74 10.36
C LEU A 7 -1.85 6.35 10.29
N VAL A 8 -1.27 6.10 11.46
CA VAL A 8 0.09 5.56 11.59
C VAL A 8 -0.01 4.07 11.84
N PRO A 9 0.82 3.24 11.20
CA PRO A 9 0.86 1.82 11.49
C PRO A 9 1.24 1.59 12.96
N SER A 10 0.54 0.67 13.63
CA SER A 10 0.86 0.28 15.01
C SER A 10 2.31 -0.18 15.11
N ARG A 11 2.99 0.20 16.21
CA ARG A 11 4.37 -0.23 16.48
C ARG A 11 4.51 -1.75 16.59
N ASN A 12 3.44 -2.42 17.01
CA ASN A 12 3.32 -3.87 17.06
C ASN A 12 2.30 -4.32 16.01
N LEU A 13 2.78 -4.79 14.85
CA LEU A 13 1.95 -5.33 13.79
C LEU A 13 1.73 -6.83 14.05
N ASP A 14 0.48 -7.23 14.27
CA ASP A 14 0.14 -8.64 14.43
C ASP A 14 0.14 -9.33 13.06
N PRO A 15 0.97 -10.34 12.80
CA PRO A 15 1.03 -10.98 11.49
C PRO A 15 -0.24 -11.77 11.13
N GLY A 16 -1.05 -12.16 12.12
CA GLY A 16 -2.29 -12.94 11.92
C GLY A 16 -3.43 -12.15 11.29
N VAL A 17 -3.39 -10.82 11.34
CA VAL A 17 -4.36 -9.95 10.64
C VAL A 17 -3.95 -9.61 9.21
N PHE A 18 -2.75 -10.03 8.77
CA PHE A 18 -2.28 -9.80 7.40
C PHE A 18 -2.59 -11.01 6.52
N THR A 19 -2.90 -10.72 5.26
CA THR A 19 -2.95 -11.75 4.23
C THR A 19 -1.52 -12.09 3.80
N VAL A 20 -1.17 -13.38 3.85
CA VAL A 20 0.13 -13.85 3.36
C VAL A 20 0.16 -13.72 1.84
N ALA A 21 1.17 -13.01 1.35
CA ALA A 21 1.41 -12.84 -0.08
C ALA A 21 2.87 -13.19 -0.39
N ASP A 22 3.09 -13.89 -1.52
CA ASP A 22 4.44 -14.15 -1.99
C ASP A 22 5.03 -12.88 -2.63
N ARG A 23 5.83 -12.15 -1.87
CA ARG A 23 6.44 -10.87 -2.30
C ARG A 23 7.29 -10.93 -3.58
N ARG A 24 7.66 -12.13 -4.07
CA ARG A 24 8.43 -12.28 -5.32
C ARG A 24 7.51 -12.31 -6.54
N HIS A 25 6.31 -12.87 -6.39
CA HIS A 25 5.29 -12.95 -7.44
C HIS A 25 4.12 -11.98 -7.24
N PHE A 26 4.08 -11.25 -6.13
CA PHE A 26 3.04 -10.28 -5.83
C PHE A 26 3.30 -8.98 -6.60
N THR A 27 2.83 -8.97 -7.85
CA THR A 27 2.94 -7.84 -8.78
C THR A 27 1.62 -7.09 -8.97
N GLU A 28 0.52 -7.62 -8.46
CA GLU A 28 -0.79 -6.98 -8.54
C GLU A 28 -1.48 -7.06 -7.17
N LEU A 29 -1.87 -5.89 -6.68
CA LEU A 29 -2.65 -5.76 -5.47
C LEU A 29 -4.08 -5.37 -5.86
N PRO A 30 -5.07 -6.27 -5.69
CA PRO A 30 -6.46 -5.91 -5.92
C PRO A 30 -6.93 -4.94 -4.83
N LEU A 31 -7.53 -3.83 -5.25
CA LEU A 31 -8.17 -2.88 -4.34
C LEU A 31 -9.67 -3.23 -4.23
N PRO A 32 -10.24 -3.30 -3.02
CA PRO A 32 -11.60 -3.80 -2.84
C PRO A 32 -12.67 -2.90 -3.47
N ALA A 33 -12.43 -1.60 -3.64
CA ALA A 33 -13.35 -0.69 -4.30
C ALA A 33 -12.60 0.30 -5.21
N ALA A 34 -12.73 0.15 -6.53
CA ALA A 34 -12.00 0.98 -7.49
C ALA A 34 -12.35 2.48 -7.46
N ASP A 35 -13.54 2.81 -6.95
CA ASP A 35 -14.05 4.17 -6.80
C ASP A 35 -13.54 4.88 -5.52
N LYS A 36 -12.78 4.15 -4.69
CA LYS A 36 -12.24 4.66 -3.43
C LYS A 36 -10.80 5.10 -3.58
N GLU A 37 -10.46 6.16 -2.88
CA GLU A 37 -9.08 6.58 -2.69
C GLU A 37 -8.44 5.70 -1.62
N TYR A 38 -7.27 5.14 -1.94
CA TYR A 38 -6.46 4.38 -1.01
C TYR A 38 -5.12 5.07 -0.80
N ARG A 39 -4.51 4.87 0.36
CA ARG A 39 -3.17 5.41 0.65
C ARG A 39 -2.29 4.34 1.24
N ILE A 40 -1.07 4.21 0.71
CA ILE A 40 -0.03 3.40 1.36
C ILE A 40 0.51 4.19 2.54
N VAL A 41 0.32 3.67 3.75
CA VAL A 41 0.85 4.27 5.00
C VAL A 41 2.11 3.54 5.50
N SER A 42 2.58 2.57 4.73
CA SER A 42 3.84 1.84 4.95
C SER A 42 4.99 2.44 4.15
N ARG A 43 6.23 2.10 4.52
CA ARG A 43 7.45 2.59 3.86
C ARG A 43 7.77 1.88 2.53
N GLN A 44 6.78 1.60 1.69
CA GLN A 44 7.03 0.95 0.41
C GLN A 44 7.63 1.93 -0.61
N ASP A 45 8.40 1.42 -1.57
CA ASP A 45 8.96 2.24 -2.64
C ASP A 45 7.93 2.41 -3.77
N THR A 46 7.17 3.51 -3.75
CA THR A 46 6.09 3.77 -4.72
C THR A 46 6.59 4.05 -6.14
N SER A 47 7.89 4.32 -6.32
CA SER A 47 8.50 4.45 -7.65
C SER A 47 8.66 3.10 -8.35
N ALA A 48 8.47 1.99 -7.64
CA ALA A 48 8.44 0.64 -8.20
C ALA A 48 7.04 0.21 -8.67
N LEU A 49 6.03 1.09 -8.56
CA LEU A 49 4.70 0.87 -9.09
C LEU A 49 4.64 1.19 -10.59
N ASP A 50 3.86 0.42 -11.33
CA ASP A 50 3.60 0.66 -12.76
C ASP A 50 2.81 1.97 -12.94
N THR A 51 1.85 2.20 -12.04
CA THR A 51 1.13 3.47 -11.92
C THR A 51 1.60 4.19 -10.66
N PRO A 52 2.33 5.31 -10.78
CA PRO A 52 2.75 6.08 -9.62
C PRO A 52 1.51 6.63 -8.88
N PRO A 53 1.54 6.67 -7.54
CA PRO A 53 0.48 7.32 -6.78
C PRO A 53 0.49 8.83 -7.04
N ASP A 54 -0.64 9.47 -6.75
CA ASP A 54 -0.76 10.93 -6.82
C ASP A 54 0.22 11.62 -5.84
N HIS A 55 0.38 12.95 -5.95
CA HIS A 55 1.26 13.76 -5.11
C HIS A 55 1.06 13.53 -3.60
N ASP A 56 -0.15 13.21 -3.14
CA ASP A 56 -0.44 12.89 -1.72
C ASP A 56 -0.16 11.41 -1.34
N GLY A 57 0.37 10.61 -2.25
CA GLY A 57 0.60 9.18 -2.07
C GLY A 57 -0.67 8.34 -2.19
N LYS A 58 -1.67 8.86 -2.91
CA LYS A 58 -2.97 8.23 -3.10
C LYS A 58 -2.98 7.33 -4.34
N LEU A 59 -3.66 6.20 -4.19
CA LEU A 59 -3.90 5.18 -5.19
C LEU A 59 -5.39 5.14 -5.48
N MET A 60 -5.76 5.02 -6.76
CA MET A 60 -7.14 4.86 -7.19
C MET A 60 -7.22 3.77 -8.26
N GLY A 61 -8.41 3.22 -8.47
CA GLY A 61 -8.65 2.19 -9.49
C GLY A 61 -8.72 0.78 -8.93
N HIS A 62 -8.91 -0.18 -9.84
CA HIS A 62 -9.26 -1.56 -9.49
C HIS A 62 -8.11 -2.37 -8.86
N ALA A 63 -6.87 -2.05 -9.23
CA ALA A 63 -5.70 -2.73 -8.72
C ALA A 63 -4.46 -1.84 -8.82
N VAL A 64 -3.52 -2.03 -7.90
CA VAL A 64 -2.19 -1.43 -7.97
C VAL A 64 -1.25 -2.44 -8.61
N LYS A 65 -0.66 -2.07 -9.74
CA LYS A 65 0.36 -2.87 -10.40
C LYS A 65 1.74 -2.46 -9.92
N ILE A 66 2.52 -3.44 -9.49
CA ILE A 66 3.90 -3.31 -9.04
C ILE A 66 4.78 -3.76 -10.20
N ALA A 67 5.50 -2.82 -10.80
CA ALA A 67 6.42 -3.08 -11.90
C ALA A 67 7.69 -3.80 -11.42
N ASP A 68 8.21 -3.42 -10.24
CA ASP A 68 9.37 -4.07 -9.63
C ASP A 68 9.07 -4.51 -8.18
N PRO A 69 8.65 -5.77 -7.97
CA PRO A 69 8.33 -6.25 -6.63
C PRO A 69 9.56 -6.28 -5.71
N ALA A 70 10.75 -6.56 -6.23
CA ALA A 70 11.96 -6.60 -5.40
C ALA A 70 12.26 -5.24 -4.79
N LYS A 71 12.18 -4.17 -5.60
CA LYS A 71 12.36 -2.78 -5.17
C LYS A 71 11.22 -2.30 -4.29
N PHE A 72 9.96 -2.57 -4.68
CA PHE A 72 8.79 -2.19 -3.90
C PHE A 72 8.90 -2.66 -2.45
N TRP A 73 9.17 -3.97 -2.27
CA TRP A 73 9.26 -4.62 -0.96
C TRP A 73 10.63 -4.46 -0.26
N ALA A 74 11.59 -3.72 -0.83
CA ALA A 74 12.94 -3.60 -0.28
C ALA A 74 12.95 -2.88 1.08
N ASN A 75 12.11 -1.87 1.24
CA ASN A 75 12.10 -1.00 2.41
C ASN A 75 11.16 -1.50 3.53
N SER A 76 10.05 -2.18 3.18
CA SER A 76 9.16 -2.78 4.17
C SER A 76 8.60 -4.13 3.71
N LYS A 77 8.56 -5.11 4.62
CA LYS A 77 7.92 -6.42 4.40
C LYS A 77 6.42 -6.41 4.67
N TYR A 78 5.91 -5.37 5.33
CA TYR A 78 4.48 -5.20 5.62
C TYR A 78 3.93 -4.10 4.74
N LEU A 79 2.80 -4.38 4.09
CA LEU A 79 2.03 -3.44 3.30
C LEU A 79 0.74 -3.12 4.05
N ILE A 80 0.54 -1.85 4.34
CA ILE A 80 -0.66 -1.33 5.01
C ILE A 80 -1.21 -0.23 4.13
N ILE A 81 -2.48 -0.41 3.78
CA ILE A 81 -3.24 0.47 2.91
C ILE A 81 -4.51 0.83 3.63
N VAL A 82 -4.87 2.11 3.57
CA VAL A 82 -6.05 2.65 4.21
C VAL A 82 -6.92 3.33 3.17
N GLU A 83 -8.23 3.19 3.28
CA GLU A 83 -9.18 4.04 2.56
C GLU A 83 -9.06 5.47 3.10
N GLY A 84 -8.94 6.44 2.19
CA GLY A 84 -8.71 7.86 2.47
C GLY A 84 -9.89 8.75 2.12
#